data_AF-A0A3D1RLN2-F1
#
_entry.id   AF-A0A3D1RLN2-F1
#
_cell.length_a   1.000
_cell.length_b   1.000
_cell.length_c   1.000
_cell.angle_alpha   90.00
_cell.angle_beta   90.00
_cell.angle_gamma   90.00
#
_symmetry.space_group_name_H-M   'P 1'
#
loop_
_entity.id
_entity.type
_entity.pdbx_description
1 polymer ?
#
loop_
_entity_poly.entity_id
_entity_poly.type
_entity_poly.pdbx_seq_one_letter_code
_entity_poly.pdbx_strand_id
1 'polypeptide(L)' 'MNLYNNFNKQEKDLLAEANVTIENKEYSKDECKNMIFSIVDYVMNYSKNDISKNMNKYNEIIEKLR' A
#
# COMPACT_ATOMS: atom_id res chain seq x y z
N MET A 1 15.08 2.52 -2.42
CA MET A 1 14.23 2.76 -3.60
C MET A 1 13.40 4.00 -3.34
N ASN A 2 13.49 5.01 -4.22
CA ASN A 2 12.56 6.13 -4.16
C ASN A 2 11.19 5.70 -4.72
N LEU A 3 10.17 5.72 -3.86
CA LEU A 3 8.82 5.32 -4.20
C LEU A 3 7.92 6.49 -4.58
N TYR A 4 8.34 7.73 -4.32
CA TYR A 4 7.48 8.90 -4.38
C TYR A 4 6.86 9.16 -5.76
N ASN A 5 7.60 8.84 -6.82
CA ASN A 5 7.16 9.02 -8.20
C ASN A 5 6.56 7.74 -8.81
N ASN A 6 6.58 6.61 -8.10
CA ASN A 6 6.09 5.33 -8.62
C ASN A 6 4.58 5.17 -8.45
N PHE A 7 3.99 6.00 -7.58
CA PHE A 7 2.58 6.01 -7.26
C PHE A 7 1.91 7.28 -7.78
N ASN A 8 0.79 7.11 -8.46
CA ASN A 8 -0.09 8.20 -8.85
C ASN A 8 -0.91 8.70 -7.64
N LYS A 9 -1.71 9.75 -7.84
CA LYS A 9 -2.51 10.35 -6.76
C LYS A 9 -3.49 9.35 -6.13
N GLN A 10 -4.22 8.58 -6.95
CA GLN A 10 -5.21 7.62 -6.46
C GLN A 10 -4.55 6.50 -5.63
N GLU A 11 -3.37 6.04 -6.05
CA GLU A 11 -2.61 5.04 -5.30
C GLU A 11 -2.08 5.58 -3.97
N LYS A 12 -1.67 6.86 -3.94
CA LYS A 12 -1.28 7.53 -2.69
C LYS A 12 -2.47 7.71 -1.74
N ASP A 13 -3.65 8.02 -2.27
CA ASP A 13 -4.87 8.13 -1.47
C ASP A 13 -5.24 6.75 -0.87
N LEU A 14 -5.14 5.66 -1.63
CA LEU A 14 -5.34 4.30 -1.14
C LEU A 14 -4.30 3.91 -0.06
N LEU A 15 -3.03 4.22 -0.27
CA LEU A 15 -1.99 4.00 0.75
C LEU A 15 -2.32 4.75 2.05
N ALA A 16 -2.81 5.99 1.95
CA ALA A 16 -3.19 6.78 3.12
C ALA A 16 -4.38 6.19 3.88
N GLU A 17 -5.36 5.58 3.19
CA GLU A 17 -6.44 4.82 3.85
C GLU A 17 -5.89 3.68 4.72
N ALA A 18 -4.83 3.01 4.26
CA ALA A 18 -4.11 1.97 5.00
C ALA A 18 -3.08 2.54 5.99
N ASN A 19 -3.11 3.84 6.27
CA ASN A 19 -2.17 4.56 7.14
C ASN A 19 -0.69 4.42 6.70
N VAL A 20 -0.46 4.30 5.39
CA VAL A 20 0.86 4.30 4.75
C VAL A 20 1.05 5.60 3.99
N THR A 21 2.09 6.37 4.34
CA THR A 21 2.45 7.60 3.62
C THR A 21 3.78 7.43 2.90
N ILE A 22 3.80 7.78 1.62
CA ILE A 22 5.02 7.78 0.79
C ILE A 22 5.58 9.20 0.75
N GLU A 23 6.82 9.35 1.18
CA GLU A 23 7.59 10.58 1.16
C GLU A 23 8.66 10.52 0.07
N ASN A 24 9.20 11.67 -0.32
CA ASN A 24 10.32 11.75 -1.25
C ASN A 24 11.65 11.37 -0.55
N LYS A 25 11.78 10.09 -0.21
CA LYS A 25 12.97 9.51 0.40
C LYS A 25 13.29 8.14 -0.18
N GLU A 26 14.48 7.65 0.13
CA GLU A 26 14.87 6.28 -0.16
C GLU A 26 14.28 5.34 0.89
N TYR A 27 13.51 4.34 0.42
CA TYR A 27 13.01 3.27 1.25
C TYR A 27 13.87 2.02 1.15
N SER A 28 14.13 1.40 2.29
CA SER A 28 14.73 0.07 2.38
C SER A 28 13.71 -1.02 2.00
N LYS A 29 14.21 -2.21 1.66
CA LYS A 29 13.35 -3.37 1.38
C LYS A 29 12.49 -3.76 2.59
N ASP A 30 13.00 -3.57 3.80
CA ASP A 30 12.26 -3.90 5.03
C ASP A 30 11.15 -2.87 5.31
N GLU A 31 11.38 -1.59 5.03
CA GLU A 31 10.29 -0.58 5.06
C GLU A 31 9.20 -0.94 4.05
N CYS A 32 9.55 -1.31 2.81
CA CYS A 32 8.56 -1.74 1.82
C CYS A 32 7.75 -2.97 2.29
N LYS A 33 8.41 -3.96 2.89
CA LYS A 33 7.72 -5.12 3.47
C LYS A 33 6.75 -4.71 4.58
N ASN A 34 7.16 -3.82 5.47
CA ASN A 34 6.29 -3.32 6.54
C ASN A 34 5.07 -2.60 5.98
N MET A 35 5.22 -1.82 4.91
CA MET A 35 4.09 -1.20 4.21
C MET A 35 3.14 -2.25 3.63
N ILE A 36 3.66 -3.28 2.97
CA ILE A 36 2.84 -4.39 2.45
C ILE A 36 2.05 -5.05 3.58
N PHE A 37 2.67 -5.29 4.74
CA PHE A 37 1.98 -5.85 5.90
C PHE A 37 0.85 -4.93 6.40
N SER A 38 1.10 -3.62 6.52
CA SER A 38 0.06 -2.65 6.94
C SER A 38 -1.12 -2.63 5.97
N ILE A 39 -0.86 -2.67 4.66
CA ILE A 39 -1.91 -2.71 3.63
C ILE A 39 -2.75 -3.99 3.76
N VAL A 40 -2.08 -5.14 3.88
CA VAL A 40 -2.78 -6.43 4.01
C VAL A 40 -3.61 -6.47 5.29
N ASP A 41 -3.06 -6.02 6.42
CA ASP A 41 -3.76 -5.97 7.71
C ASP A 41 -4.99 -5.05 7.64
N TYR A 42 -4.86 -3.87 7.03
CA TYR A 42 -5.99 -2.96 6.79
C TYR A 42 -7.09 -3.62 5.96
N VAL A 43 -6.74 -4.25 4.83
CA VAL A 43 -7.71 -4.93 3.96
C VAL A 43 -8.43 -6.04 4.73
N MET A 44 -7.71 -6.85 5.51
CA MET A 44 -8.30 -7.96 6.28
C MET A 44 -9.20 -7.49 7.42
N ASN A 45 -8.81 -6.42 8.14
CA ASN A 45 -9.56 -5.94 9.31
C ASN A 45 -10.75 -5.04 8.94
N TYR A 46 -10.63 -4.23 7.89
CA TYR A 46 -11.64 -3.23 7.53
C TYR A 46 -12.68 -3.76 6.54
N SER A 47 -12.32 -4.71 5.67
CA SER A 47 -13.18 -5.16 4.57
C SER A 47 -14.08 -6.34 4.92
N LYS A 48 -14.69 -6.39 6.12
CA LYS A 48 -15.42 -7.57 6.65
C LYS A 48 -16.45 -8.21 5.69
N ASN A 49 -16.98 -7.47 4.71
CA ASN A 49 -17.94 -7.98 3.73
C ASN A 49 -17.43 -8.05 2.27
N ASP A 50 -16.25 -7.49 1.94
CA ASP A 50 -15.79 -7.27 0.55
C ASP A 50 -14.26 -7.41 0.39
N ILE A 51 -13.63 -8.28 1.19
CA ILE A 51 -12.16 -8.49 1.21
C ILE A 51 -11.60 -8.69 -0.19
N SER A 52 -12.18 -9.58 -1.01
CA SER A 52 -11.66 -9.88 -2.36
C SER A 52 -11.69 -8.67 -3.28
N LYS A 53 -12.74 -7.84 -3.18
CA LYS A 53 -12.87 -6.63 -4.01
C LYS A 53 -11.88 -5.56 -3.58
N ASN A 54 -11.69 -5.36 -2.28
CA ASN A 54 -10.72 -4.40 -1.78
C ASN A 54 -9.29 -4.88 -2.00
N MET A 55 -8.98 -6.15 -1.82
CA MET A 55 -7.65 -6.71 -2.10
C MET A 55 -7.25 -6.49 -3.57
N ASN A 56 -8.18 -6.64 -4.51
CA ASN A 56 -7.90 -6.34 -5.92
C ASN A 56 -7.49 -4.87 -6.16
N LYS A 57 -8.01 -3.91 -5.39
CA LYS A 57 -7.59 -2.51 -5.49
C LYS A 57 -6.16 -2.28 -5.01
N TYR A 58 -5.73 -3.03 -3.98
CA TYR A 58 -4.40 -2.89 -3.39
C TYR A 58 -3.34 -3.77 -4.05
N ASN A 59 -3.72 -4.76 -4.86
CA ASN A 59 -2.79 -5.68 -5.52
C ASN A 59 -1.76 -4.96 -6.40
N GLU A 60 -2.19 -3.99 -7.20
CA GLU A 60 -1.26 -3.21 -8.05
C GLU A 60 -0.26 -2.42 -7.21
N ILE A 61 -0.69 -1.91 -6.05
CA ILE A 61 0.16 -1.18 -5.10
C ILE A 61 1.18 -2.13 -4.47
N ILE A 62 0.75 -3.32 -4.05
CA ILE A 62 1.61 -4.34 -3.43
C ILE A 62 2.69 -4.80 -4.41
N GLU A 63 2.35 -5.01 -5.69
CA GLU A 63 3.33 -5.40 -6.70
C GLU A 63 4.39 -4.32 -6.94
N LYS A 64 4.04 -3.03 -6.87
CA LYS A 64 5.00 -1.92 -6.97
C LYS A 64 5.94 -1.78 -5.76
N LEU A 65 5.57 -2.36 -4.62
CA LEU A 65 6.38 -2.34 -3.39
C LEU A 65 7.38 -3.52 -3.30
N ARG A 66 7.24 -4.54 -4.16
CA ARG A 66 8.14 -5.71 -4.23
C ARG A 66 9.42 -5.41 -4.99
#